data_AF-A0A9N7PKD2-F1
#
_entry.id   AF-A0A9N7PKD2-F1
#
_cell.length_a   1.000
_cell.length_b   1.000
_cell.length_c   1.000
_cell.angle_alpha   90.00
_cell.angle_beta   90.00
_cell.angle_gamma   90.00
#
_symmetry.space_group_name_H-M   'P 1'
#
loop_
_entity.id
_entity.type
_entity.pdbx_description
1 polymer ?
#
loop_
_entity_poly.entity_id
_entity_poly.type
_entity_poly.pdbx_seq_one_letter_code
_entity_poly.pdbx_strand_id
1 'polypeptide(L)' 'MEIEKEKIIEIWNSDHNKVTKYTQIIKNNSINEFKKIEAKSLSSLMNKVRDQVIEWNFNNK' A
#
# COMPACT_ATOMS: atom_id res chain seq x y z
N MET A 1 4.88 -14.33 -2.58
CA MET A 1 4.51 -12.90 -2.43
C MET A 1 4.91 -12.47 -1.04
N GLU A 2 5.60 -11.35 -0.91
CA GLU A 2 6.10 -10.83 0.37
C GLU A 2 5.49 -9.46 0.63
N ILE A 3 4.93 -9.27 1.82
CA ILE A 3 4.27 -8.03 2.23
C ILE A 3 5.08 -7.44 3.38
N GLU A 4 5.84 -6.39 3.10
CA GLU A 4 6.64 -5.69 4.09
C GLU A 4 5.84 -4.51 4.67
N LYS A 5 5.62 -4.51 5.99
CA LYS A 5 4.98 -3.40 6.70
C LYS A 5 5.95 -2.22 6.73
N GLU A 6 5.66 -1.16 5.97
CA GLU A 6 6.63 -0.08 5.80
C GLU A 6 6.53 0.95 6.94
N LYS A 7 5.39 1.62 7.16
CA LYS A 7 5.25 2.59 8.27
C LYS A 7 3.86 3.22 8.37
N ILE A 8 3.53 3.72 9.56
CA ILE A 8 2.52 4.78 9.76
C ILE A 8 3.28 6.08 10.02
N ILE A 9 2.99 7.14 9.26
CA ILE A 9 3.59 8.46 9.44
C ILE A 9 2.52 9.52 9.65
N GLU A 10 2.75 10.44 10.59
CA GLU A 10 1.97 11.67 10.70
C GLU A 10 2.61 12.74 9.83
N ILE A 11 1.83 13.33 8.94
CA ILE A 11 2.25 14.44 8.07
C ILE A 11 1.33 15.64 8.28
N TRP A 12 1.86 16.84 8.08
CA TRP A 12 1.05 18.05 8.05
C TRP A 12 0.55 18.28 6.62
N ASN A 13 -0.76 18.48 6.44
CA ASN A 13 -1.29 18.86 5.14
C ASN A 13 -1.12 20.38 4.89
N SER A 14 -1.49 20.84 3.70
CA SER A 14 -1.41 22.26 3.31
C SER A 14 -2.13 23.19 4.27
N ASP A 15 -3.20 22.71 4.91
CA ASP A 15 -4.02 23.45 5.88
C ASP A 15 -3.48 23.38 7.31
N HIS A 16 -2.26 22.85 7.51
CA HIS A 16 -1.63 22.66 8.83
C HIS A 16 -2.44 21.75 9.75
N ASN A 17 -3.20 20.80 9.18
CA ASN A 17 -3.82 19.72 9.92
C ASN A 17 -2.90 18.51 9.95
N LYS A 18 -2.84 17.83 11.11
CA LYS A 18 -2.18 16.52 11.22
C LYS A 18 -3.01 15.48 10.47
N VAL A 19 -2.38 14.80 9.53
CA VAL A 19 -2.97 13.70 8.76
C VAL A 19 -2.10 12.46 8.92
N THR A 20 -2.72 11.35 9.30
CA THR A 20 -2.06 10.06 9.33
C THR A 20 -2.01 9.48 7.92
N LYS A 21 -0.80 9.17 7.45
CA LYS A 21 -0.56 8.50 6.17
C LYS A 21 -0.06 7.09 6.44
N TYR A 22 -0.78 6.13 5.87
CA TYR A 22 -0.50 4.70 6.00
C TYR A 22 0.18 4.23 4.72
N THR A 23 1.30 3.53 4.87
CA THR A 23 2.12 3.12 3.75
C THR A 23 2.51 1.65 3.88
N GLN A 24 2.38 0.91 2.78
CA GLN A 24 2.72 -0.50 2.67
C GLN A 24 3.54 -0.75 1.39
N ILE A 25 4.64 -1.51 1.50
CA ILE A 25 5.31 -2.07 0.33
C ILE A 25 4.87 -3.52 0.17
N ILE A 26 4.49 -3.87 -1.04
CA ILE A 26 4.23 -5.25 -1.44
C ILE A 26 5.18 -5.63 -2.56
N LYS A 27 5.77 -6.82 -2.44
CA LYS A 27 6.72 -7.40 -3.40
C LYS A 27 6.14 -8.69 -3.95
N ASN A 28 6.04 -8.78 -5.27
CA ASN A 28 5.68 -9.99 -5.97
C ASN A 28 6.92 -10.58 -6.65
N ASN A 29 7.59 -11.47 -5.94
CA ASN A 29 8.80 -12.15 -6.42
C ASN A 29 8.53 -13.05 -7.64
N SER A 30 7.28 -13.47 -7.88
CA SER A 30 6.93 -14.31 -9.04
C SER A 30 7.00 -13.56 -10.37
N ILE A 31 6.76 -12.24 -10.35
CA ILE A 31 6.84 -11.37 -11.54
C ILE A 31 7.91 -10.29 -11.42
N ASN A 32 8.73 -10.35 -10.38
CA ASN A 32 9.76 -9.37 -10.08
C ASN A 32 9.24 -7.91 -10.03
N GLU A 33 8.03 -7.71 -9.50
CA GLU A 33 7.43 -6.39 -9.30
C GLU A 33 7.36 -6.01 -7.83
N PHE A 34 7.45 -4.71 -7.54
CA PHE A 34 7.16 -4.15 -6.22
C PHE A 34 6.28 -2.92 -6.37
N LYS A 35 5.41 -2.69 -5.37
CA LYS A 35 4.52 -1.52 -5.35
C LYS A 35 4.45 -0.92 -3.96
N LYS A 36 4.56 0.41 -3.91
CA LYS A 36 4.34 1.20 -2.70
C LYS A 36 2.91 1.74 -2.72
N ILE A 37 2.13 1.38 -1.71
CA ILE A 37 0.72 1.77 -1.59
C ILE A 37 0.57 2.74 -0.42
N GLU A 38 -0.14 3.83 -0.68
CA GLU A 38 -0.42 4.87 0.30
C GLU A 38 -1.92 5.11 0.47
N ALA A 39 -2.35 5.34 1.70
CA ALA A 39 -3.72 5.69 2.02
C ALA A 39 -3.85 6.60 3.25
N LYS A 40 -5.01 7.26 3.37
CA LYS A 40 -5.37 8.13 4.50
C LYS A 40 -5.95 7.36 5.69
N SER A 41 -6.27 6.08 5.51
CA SER A 41 -6.78 5.20 6.57
C SER A 41 -6.24 3.79 6.39
N LEU A 42 -6.18 3.03 7.48
CA LEU A 42 -5.80 1.63 7.44
C LEU A 42 -6.75 0.78 6.58
N SER A 43 -8.06 1.04 6.65
CA SER A 43 -9.04 0.29 5.85
C SER A 43 -8.83 0.51 4.35
N SER A 44 -8.59 1.75 3.93
CA SER A 44 -8.30 2.09 2.54
C SER A 44 -6.98 1.48 2.08
N LEU A 45 -5.95 1.48 2.94
CA LEU A 45 -4.68 0.81 2.66
C LEU A 45 -4.91 -0.68 2.39
N MET A 46 -5.63 -1.37 3.29
CA MET A 46 -5.90 -2.81 3.17
C MET A 46 -6.69 -3.15 1.91
N ASN A 47 -7.66 -2.32 1.51
CA ASN A 47 -8.40 -2.53 0.27
C ASN A 47 -7.49 -2.39 -0.95
N LYS A 48 -6.71 -1.31 -1.05
CA LYS A 48 -5.75 -1.13 -2.15
C LYS A 48 -4.72 -2.25 -2.24
N VAL A 49 -4.24 -2.74 -1.10
CA VAL A 49 -3.32 -3.90 -1.05
C VAL A 49 -4.01 -5.13 -1.62
N ARG A 50 -5.25 -5.43 -1.23
CA ARG A 50 -6.00 -6.57 -1.79
C ARG A 50 -6.22 -6.42 -3.29
N ASP A 51 -6.63 -5.24 -3.75
CA ASP A 51 -6.84 -4.96 -5.17
C ASP A 51 -5.56 -5.23 -5.97
N GLN A 52 -4.40 -4.81 -5.46
CA GLN A 52 -3.12 -5.09 -6.11
C GLN A 52 -2.78 -6.58 -6.16
N VAL A 53 -2.99 -7.29 -5.05
CA VAL A 53 -2.75 -8.74 -4.98
C VAL A 53 -3.64 -9.47 -5.98
N ILE A 54 -4.90 -9.05 -6.10
CA ILE A 54 -5.86 -9.60 -7.04
C ILE A 54 -5.42 -9.32 -8.48
N GLU A 55 -5.06 -8.07 -8.81
CA GLU A 55 -4.55 -7.68 -10.14
C GLU A 55 -3.36 -8.55 -10.55
N TRP A 56 -2.39 -8.72 -9.66
CA TRP A 56 -1.25 -9.60 -9.92
C TRP A 56 -1.65 -11.06 -10.11
N ASN A 57 -2.63 -11.57 -9.37
CA ASN A 57 -3.07 -12.95 -9.53
C ASN A 57 -3.89 -13.17 -10.82
N PHE A 58 -4.64 -12.15 -11.28
CA PHE A 58 -5.38 -12.22 -12.54
C PHE A 58 -4.47 -12.11 -13.76
N ASN A 59 -3.44 -11.25 -13.72
CA ASN A 59 -2.53 -11.05 -14.84
C ASN A 59 -1.48 -12.19 -15.00
N ASN A 60 -1.40 -13.10 -14.03
CA ASN A 60 -0.51 -14.28 -14.05
C ASN A 60 -1.22 -15.60 -14.37
N LYS A 61 -2.50 -15.55 -14.79
CA LYS A 61 -3.24 -16.70 -15.31
C LYS A 61 -3.26 -16.68 -16.83
#